data_AF-A0A7X1HB48-F1
#
_entry.id   AF-A0A7X1HB48-F1
#
_cell.length_a   1.000
_cell.length_b   1.000
_cell.length_c   1.000
_cell.angle_alpha   90.00
_cell.angle_beta   90.00
_cell.angle_gamma   90.00
#
_symmetry.space_group_name_H-M   'P 1'
#
loop_
_entity.id
_entity.type
_entity.pdbx_description
1 polymer ?
#
loop_
_entity_poly.entity_id
_entity_poly.type
_entity_poly.pdbx_seq_one_letter_code
_entity_poly.pdbx_strand_id
1 'polypeptide(L)' 'MASTPPGKTQDEHAIVERAVRRLQERNHLDRHVKKNAEAFVSYLVKSGIRNEDDLVELASIANGKRYDPRDGSFL' A
#
# COMPACT_ATOMS: atom_id res chain seq x y z
N MET A 1 7.94 -2.08 31.96
CA MET A 1 8.43 -1.22 30.85
C MET A 1 8.11 -1.95 29.55
N ALA A 2 7.22 -1.41 28.73
CA ALA A 2 6.85 -2.04 27.46
C ALA A 2 7.75 -1.47 26.36
N SER A 3 8.73 -2.23 25.93
CA SER A 3 9.53 -1.91 24.75
C SER A 3 8.65 -2.09 23.51
N THR A 4 8.05 -1.01 23.01
CA THR A 4 7.51 -0.99 21.65
C THR A 4 8.64 -1.38 20.69
N PRO A 5 8.53 -2.47 19.92
CA PRO A 5 9.62 -2.91 19.08
C PRO A 5 9.84 -1.88 17.96
N PRO A 6 11.04 -1.29 17.85
CA PRO A 6 11.35 -0.30 16.81
C PRO A 6 11.37 -0.93 15.39
N GLY A 7 11.21 -2.25 15.26
CA GLY A 7 11.23 -2.96 13.97
C GLY A 7 9.94 -2.85 13.14
N LYS A 8 8.76 -2.65 13.75
CA LYS A 8 7.48 -2.72 13.02
C LYS A 8 7.39 -1.72 11.87
N THR A 9 7.81 -0.48 12.09
CA THR A 9 7.71 0.59 11.09
C THR A 9 8.69 0.44 9.93
N GLN A 10 9.84 -0.22 10.14
CA GLN A 10 10.84 -0.40 9.09
C GLN A 10 10.45 -1.53 8.13
N ASP A 11 9.89 -2.62 8.67
CA ASP A 11 9.32 -3.72 7.88
C ASP A 11 8.09 -3.27 7.09
N GLU A 12 7.21 -2.47 7.72
CA GLU A 12 6.02 -1.92 7.05
C GLU A 12 6.41 -1.04 5.85
N HIS A 13 7.40 -0.16 6.02
CA HIS A 13 7.89 0.68 4.92
C HIS A 13 8.50 -0.15 3.78
N ALA A 14 9.27 -1.19 4.12
CA ALA A 14 9.88 -2.07 3.14
C ALA A 14 8.84 -2.85 2.32
N ILE A 15 7.76 -3.33 2.96
CA ILE A 15 6.66 -4.04 2.29
C ILE A 15 5.90 -3.08 1.36
N VAL A 16 5.61 -1.85 1.82
CA VAL A 16 4.95 -0.83 1.00
C VAL A 16 5.78 -0.53 -0.26
N GLU A 17 7.08 -0.28 -0.12
CA GLU A 17 7.95 0.02 -1.25
C GLU A 17 8.00 -1.12 -2.28
N ARG A 18 8.11 -2.37 -1.81
CA ARG A 18 8.14 -3.55 -2.69
C ARG A 18 6.82 -3.72 -3.45
N ALA A 19 5.68 -3.61 -2.75
CA ALA A 19 4.37 -3.72 -3.37
C ALA A 19 4.13 -2.61 -4.43
N VAL A 20 4.45 -1.36 -4.10
CA VAL A 20 4.33 -0.22 -5.03
C VAL A 20 5.25 -0.40 -6.24
N ARG A 21 6.46 -0.90 -6.04
CA ARG A 21 7.39 -1.19 -7.15
C ARG A 21 6.83 -2.27 -8.08
N ARG A 22 6.32 -3.38 -7.55
CA ARG A 22 5.66 -4.42 -8.34
C ARG A 22 4.46 -3.90 -9.11
N LEU A 23 3.63 -3.06 -8.49
CA LEU A 23 2.50 -2.39 -9.15
C LEU A 23 2.95 -1.48 -10.30
N GLN A 24 4.04 -0.73 -10.10
CA GLN A 24 4.60 0.14 -11.12
C GLN A 24 5.12 -0.66 -12.32
N GLU A 25 5.84 -1.77 -12.07
CA GLU A 25 6.34 -2.68 -13.11
C GLU A 25 5.19 -3.38 -13.85
N ARG A 26 4.10 -3.75 -13.16
CA ARG A 26 2.98 -4.50 -13.73
C ARG A 26 2.03 -3.65 -14.57
N ASN A 27 1.73 -2.42 -14.15
CA ASN A 27 0.66 -1.61 -14.73
C ASN A 27 1.15 -0.29 -15.38
N HIS A 28 2.46 -0.06 -15.49
CA HIS A 28 3.03 1.18 -16.05
C HIS A 28 2.39 2.44 -15.45
N LEU A 29 2.28 2.47 -14.12
CA LEU A 29 1.49 3.47 -13.42
C LEU A 29 2.06 4.89 -13.60
N ASP A 30 1.19 5.82 -13.98
CA ASP A 30 1.47 7.24 -13.97
C ASP A 30 1.87 7.74 -12.58
N ARG A 31 2.59 8.86 -12.52
CA ARG A 31 3.10 9.43 -11.26
C ARG A 31 2.01 9.72 -10.22
N HIS A 32 0.81 10.08 -10.67
CA HIS A 32 -0.36 10.31 -9.81
C HIS A 32 -0.93 9.00 -9.28
N VAL A 33 -1.02 8.01 -10.16
CA VAL A 33 -1.49 6.68 -9.82
C VAL A 33 -0.55 6.01 -8.81
N LYS A 34 0.76 6.16 -8.99
CA LYS A 34 1.76 5.66 -8.03
C LYS A 34 1.54 6.21 -6.62
N LYS A 35 1.29 7.52 -6.49
CA LYS A 35 1.01 8.16 -5.19
C LYS A 35 -0.27 7.63 -4.54
N ASN A 36 -1.33 7.42 -5.35
CA ASN A 36 -2.57 6.85 -4.84
C ASN A 36 -2.39 5.39 -4.40
N ALA A 37 -1.67 4.60 -5.18
CA ALA A 37 -1.33 3.22 -4.83
C ALA A 37 -0.49 3.15 -3.56
N GLU A 38 0.53 4.01 -3.41
CA GLU A 38 1.35 4.09 -2.20
C GLU A 38 0.54 4.44 -0.95
N ALA A 39 -0.37 5.41 -1.06
CA ALA A 39 -1.26 5.78 0.03
C ALA A 39 -2.21 4.62 0.41
N PHE A 40 -2.73 3.90 -0.58
CA PHE A 40 -3.62 2.77 -0.36
C PHE A 40 -2.89 1.56 0.25
N VAL A 41 -1.74 1.18 -0.30
CA VAL A 41 -0.90 0.10 0.25
C VAL A 41 -0.46 0.43 1.69
N SER A 42 -0.05 1.67 1.95
CA SER A 42 0.27 2.13 3.31
C SER A 42 -0.90 1.98 4.27
N TYR A 43 -2.12 2.26 3.81
CA TYR A 43 -3.33 2.08 4.60
C TYR A 43 -3.59 0.60 4.91
N LEU A 44 -3.49 -0.28 3.90
CA LEU A 44 -3.70 -1.72 4.07
C LEU A 44 -2.70 -2.33 5.07
N VAL A 45 -1.43 -1.90 5.00
CA VAL A 45 -0.39 -2.31 5.95
C VAL A 45 -0.72 -1.86 7.38
N LYS A 46 -1.15 -0.60 7.55
CA LYS A 46 -1.61 -0.09 8.85
C LYS A 46 -2.87 -0.79 9.37
N SER A 47 -3.73 -1.25 8.46
CA SER A 47 -4.92 -2.04 8.79
C SER A 47 -4.59 -3.49 9.19
N GLY A 48 -3.33 -3.92 9.02
CA GLY A 48 -2.85 -5.24 9.44
C GLY A 48 -2.52 -6.21 8.29
N ILE A 49 -2.70 -5.82 7.03
CA ILE A 49 -2.37 -6.66 5.87
C ILE A 49 -0.86 -6.57 5.61
N ARG A 50 -0.14 -7.66 5.83
CA ARG A 50 1.32 -7.73 5.68
C ARG A 50 1.79 -8.57 4.50
N ASN A 51 0.84 -9.23 3.83
CA ASN A 51 1.14 -10.05 2.67
C ASN A 51 1.34 -9.16 1.44
N GLU A 52 2.53 -9.22 0.85
CA GLU A 52 2.89 -8.41 -0.31
C GLU A 52 1.98 -8.69 -1.51
N ASP A 53 1.63 -9.96 -1.75
CA ASP A 53 0.80 -10.34 -2.89
C ASP A 53 -0.64 -9.80 -2.73
N ASP A 54 -1.21 -9.85 -1.53
CA ASP A 54 -2.54 -9.27 -1.24
C ASP A 54 -2.54 -7.75 -1.44
N LEU A 55 -1.47 -7.07 -1.01
CA LEU A 55 -1.32 -5.62 -1.19
C LEU A 55 -1.26 -5.23 -2.66
N VAL A 56 -0.50 -5.99 -3.46
CA VAL A 56 -0.39 -5.78 -4.91
C VAL A 56 -1.72 -6.07 -5.59
N GLU A 57 -2.40 -7.16 -5.23
CA GLU A 57 -3.68 -7.51 -5.82
C GLU A 57 -4.75 -6.45 -5.53
N LEU A 58 -4.93 -6.08 -4.26
CA LEU A 58 -5.91 -5.08 -3.86
C LEU A 58 -5.64 -3.72 -4.52
N ALA A 59 -4.38 -3.28 -4.53
CA ALA A 59 -4.03 -2.02 -5.19
C ALA A 59 -4.11 -2.09 -6.72
N SER A 60 -3.93 -3.28 -7.31
CA SER A 60 -4.16 -3.50 -8.74
C SER A 60 -5.64 -3.49 -9.09
N ILE A 61 -6.51 -4.03 -8.22
CA ILE A 61 -7.98 -3.95 -8.35
C ILE A 61 -8.44 -2.48 -8.27
N ALA A 62 -7.85 -1.70 -7.35
CA ALA A 62 -8.09 -0.27 -7.27
C ALA A 62 -7.65 0.47 -8.56
N ASN A 63 -6.79 -0.14 -9.38
CA ASN A 63 -6.26 0.38 -10.65
C ASN A 63 -5.77 1.84 -10.54
N GLY A 64 -5.18 2.18 -9.41
CA GLY A 64 -4.65 3.53 -9.20
C GLY A 64 -5.63 4.61 -8.77
N LYS A 65 -6.90 4.27 -8.57
CA LYS A 65 -7.89 5.17 -7.98
C LYS A 65 -7.48 5.58 -6.59
N ARG A 66 -7.88 6.79 -6.20
CA ARG A 66 -7.65 7.30 -4.85
C ARG A 66 -8.62 6.63 -3.90
N TYR A 67 -8.09 5.87 -2.96
CA TYR A 67 -8.89 5.31 -1.87
C TYR A 67 -9.26 6.42 -0.86
N ASP A 68 -10.54 6.59 -0.58
CA ASP A 68 -11.04 7.41 0.52
C ASP A 68 -11.40 6.51 1.72
N PRO A 69 -10.59 6.51 2.80
CA PRO A 69 -10.84 5.69 3.98
C PRO A 69 -12.09 6.12 4.76
N ARG A 70 -12.66 7.31 4.49
CA ARG A 70 -13.84 7.82 5.22
C ARG A 70 -15.13 7.11 4.80
N ASP A 71 -15.21 6.74 3.53
CA ASP A 71 -16.41 6.12 2.92
C ASP A 71 -16.10 4.76 2.27
N GLY A 72 -14.82 4.39 2.15
CA GLY A 72 -14.38 3.15 1.50
C GLY A 72 -14.43 3.19 -0.03
N SER A 73 -14.59 4.39 -0.61
CA SER A 73 -14.75 4.60 -2.05
C SER A 73 -13.41 4.77 -2.78
N PHE A 74 -13.45 4.56 -4.09
CA PHE A 74 -12.31 4.72 -5.01
C PHE A 74 -12.64 5.79 -6.05
N LEU A 75 -11.93 6.92 -6.01
CA LEU A 75 -12.14 8.11 -6.86
C LEU A 75 -11.10 8.23 -7.98
#